data_AF-M0MPN8-F1
#
_entry.id   AF-M0MPN8-F1
#
_cell.length_a   1.000
_cell.length_b   1.000
_cell.length_c   1.000
_cell.angle_alpha   90.00
_cell.angle_beta   90.00
_cell.angle_gamma   90.00
#
_symmetry.space_group_name_H-M   'P 1'
#
loop_
_entity.id
_entity.type
_entity.pdbx_description
1 polymer ?
#
loop_
_entity_poly.entity_id
_entity_poly.type
_entity_poly.pdbx_seq_one_letter_code
_entity_poly.pdbx_strand_id
1 'polypeptide(L)' 'MPWKAKRQIGLTSEICLFTRVAVAKAKSVVANPDEPATPFGVCGYAKWAMLTLHALHIELGKSYRVAVDLPSEMPGV' A
#
# COMPACT_ATOMS: atom_id res chain seq x y z
N MET A 1 -8.49 27.06 -16.50
CA MET A 1 -8.93 25.81 -17.17
C MET A 1 -9.14 24.71 -16.12
N PRO A 2 -10.38 24.22 -15.88
CA PRO A 2 -10.72 23.40 -14.70
C PRO A 2 -10.61 21.86 -14.89
N TRP A 3 -10.16 21.36 -16.04
CA TRP A 3 -10.28 19.92 -16.36
C TRP A 3 -9.14 19.01 -15.84
N LYS A 4 -8.05 19.57 -15.29
CA LYS A 4 -6.93 18.79 -14.71
C LYS A 4 -7.28 18.14 -13.36
N ALA A 5 -8.16 18.75 -12.57
CA ALA A 5 -8.46 18.30 -11.20
C ALA A 5 -9.27 16.99 -11.15
N LYS A 6 -10.21 16.76 -12.07
CA LYS A 6 -11.04 15.53 -12.07
C LYS A 6 -10.25 14.25 -12.36
N ARG A 7 -9.11 14.35 -13.07
CA ARG A 7 -8.30 13.20 -13.47
C ARG A 7 -7.37 12.70 -12.37
N GLN A 8 -6.91 13.61 -11.50
CA GLN A 8 -6.03 13.30 -10.38
C GLN A 8 -6.80 12.60 -9.24
N ILE A 9 -8.04 13.03 -8.96
CA ILE A 9 -8.88 12.50 -7.87
C ILE A 9 -9.27 11.03 -8.15
N GLY A 10 -9.55 10.69 -9.41
CA GLY A 10 -9.86 9.31 -9.83
C GLY A 10 -8.68 8.37 -9.64
N LEU A 11 -7.48 8.76 -10.13
CA LEU A 11 -6.27 7.93 -10.05
C LEU A 11 -5.85 7.67 -8.60
N THR A 12 -5.91 8.68 -7.72
CA THR A 12 -5.61 8.49 -6.30
C THR A 12 -6.64 7.56 -5.64
N SER A 13 -7.93 7.66 -6.00
CA SER A 13 -8.95 6.75 -5.45
C SER A 13 -8.80 5.30 -5.91
N GLU A 14 -8.45 5.05 -7.17
CA GLU A 14 -8.23 3.71 -7.72
C GLU A 14 -6.97 3.06 -7.14
N ILE A 15 -5.87 3.82 -7.04
CA ILE A 15 -4.63 3.35 -6.40
C ILE A 15 -4.89 3.03 -4.92
N CYS A 16 -5.64 3.87 -4.20
CA CYS A 16 -6.05 3.59 -2.82
C CYS A 16 -6.88 2.30 -2.71
N LEU A 17 -7.87 2.11 -3.58
CA LEU A 17 -8.68 0.88 -3.60
C LEU A 17 -7.82 -0.35 -3.88
N PHE A 18 -6.93 -0.26 -4.87
CA PHE A 18 -6.01 -1.33 -5.20
C PHE A 18 -5.08 -1.69 -4.03
N THR A 19 -4.47 -0.68 -3.40
CA THR A 19 -3.61 -0.85 -2.22
C THR A 19 -4.37 -1.52 -1.07
N ARG A 20 -5.61 -1.11 -0.78
CA ARG A 20 -6.46 -1.78 0.23
C ARG A 20 -6.69 -3.26 -0.08
N VAL A 21 -6.99 -3.59 -1.33
CA VAL A 21 -7.20 -4.98 -1.75
C VAL A 21 -5.90 -5.78 -1.61
N ALA A 22 -4.77 -5.19 -1.99
CA ALA A 22 -3.45 -5.83 -1.84
C ALA A 22 -3.13 -6.10 -0.36
N VAL A 23 -3.37 -5.13 0.53
CA VAL A 23 -3.21 -5.31 1.98
C VAL A 23 -4.10 -6.43 2.52
N ALA A 24 -5.39 -6.44 2.15
CA ALA A 24 -6.32 -7.46 2.61
C ALA A 24 -5.89 -8.87 2.17
N LYS A 25 -5.45 -9.01 0.91
CA LYS A 25 -4.91 -10.27 0.39
C LYS A 25 -3.63 -10.67 1.13
N ALA A 26 -2.70 -9.74 1.36
CA ALA A 26 -1.47 -10.02 2.09
C ALA A 26 -1.74 -10.45 3.53
N LYS A 27 -2.67 -9.80 4.24
CA LYS A 27 -3.11 -10.20 5.59
C LYS A 27 -3.74 -11.60 5.59
N SER A 28 -4.47 -11.98 4.55
CA SER A 28 -5.12 -13.31 4.48
C SER A 28 -4.17 -14.51 4.41
N VAL A 29 -2.90 -14.30 4.05
CA VAL A 29 -1.92 -15.40 3.83
C VAL A 29 -0.82 -15.45 4.89
N VAL A 30 -0.69 -14.44 5.75
CA VAL A 30 0.35 -14.43 6.80
C VAL A 30 -0.19 -14.99 8.12
N ALA A 31 0.70 -15.55 8.93
CA ALA A 31 0.34 -16.12 10.23
C ALA A 31 -0.08 -15.08 11.28
N ASN A 32 0.40 -13.83 11.17
CA ASN A 32 0.04 -12.73 12.07
C ASN A 32 -0.39 -11.49 11.26
N PRO A 33 -1.68 -11.36 10.92
CA PRO A 33 -2.19 -10.24 10.14
C PRO A 33 -2.28 -8.92 10.92
N ASP A 34 -2.31 -8.98 12.25
CA ASP A 34 -2.49 -7.83 13.14
C ASP A 34 -1.15 -7.24 13.61
N GLU A 35 -0.03 -7.81 13.16
CA GLU A 35 1.29 -7.22 13.38
C GLU A 35 1.34 -5.80 12.78
N PRO A 36 1.77 -4.78 13.54
CA PRO A 36 1.89 -3.43 13.01
C PRO A 36 2.84 -3.39 11.82
N ALA A 37 2.49 -2.62 10.78
CA ALA A 37 3.25 -2.56 9.52
C ALA A 37 4.75 -2.31 9.73
N THR A 38 5.06 -1.46 10.70
CA THR A 38 6.41 -1.23 11.23
C THR A 38 6.35 -1.38 12.75
N PRO A 39 6.80 -2.51 13.33
CA PRO A 39 6.89 -2.63 14.78
C PRO A 39 7.84 -1.55 15.34
N PHE A 40 7.36 -0.86 16.38
CA PHE A 40 8.07 0.27 16.99
C PHE A 40 9.44 -0.17 17.49
N GLY A 41 10.52 0.46 17.01
CA GLY A 41 11.89 0.17 17.44
C GLY A 41 12.60 -0.95 16.67
N VAL A 42 12.04 -1.47 15.58
CA VAL A 42 12.69 -2.51 14.75
C VAL A 42 12.80 -2.04 13.30
N CYS A 43 13.95 -2.28 12.65
CA CYS A 43 14.23 -1.94 11.25
C CYS A 43 13.49 -2.88 10.24
N GLY A 44 12.43 -3.54 10.68
CA GLY A 44 11.72 -4.55 9.90
C GLY A 44 10.27 -4.13 9.62
N TYR A 45 9.72 -4.63 8.51
CA TYR A 45 8.30 -4.53 8.21
C TYR A 45 7.59 -5.83 8.57
N ALA A 46 6.32 -5.74 8.96
CA ALA A 46 5.47 -6.92 9.07
C ALA A 46 5.44 -7.69 7.73
N LYS A 47 5.30 -9.01 7.79
CA LYS A 47 5.32 -9.85 6.58
C LYS A 47 4.23 -9.47 5.58
N TRP A 48 3.03 -9.10 6.06
CA TRP A 48 1.95 -8.65 5.18
C TRP A 48 2.28 -7.31 4.51
N ALA A 49 3.00 -6.42 5.20
CA ALA A 49 3.45 -5.15 4.65
C ALA A 49 4.48 -5.38 3.54
N MET A 50 5.46 -6.27 3.73
CA MET A 50 6.42 -6.63 2.68
C MET A 50 5.75 -7.26 1.45
N LEU A 51 4.79 -8.17 1.64
CA LEU A 51 4.04 -8.79 0.55
C LEU A 51 3.23 -7.75 -0.24
N THR A 52 2.60 -6.81 0.47
CA THR A 52 1.87 -5.70 -0.15
C THR A 52 2.80 -4.84 -1.00
N LEU A 53 3.96 -4.44 -0.46
CA LEU A 53 4.94 -3.63 -1.18
C LEU A 53 5.48 -4.35 -2.43
N HIS A 54 5.72 -5.66 -2.33
CA HIS A 54 6.18 -6.46 -3.46
C HIS A 54 5.13 -6.54 -4.57
N ALA A 55 3.85 -6.76 -4.20
CA ALA A 55 2.75 -6.77 -5.15
C ALA A 55 2.59 -5.40 -5.83
N LEU A 56 2.60 -4.30 -5.07
CA LEU A 56 2.51 -2.94 -5.63
C LEU A 56 3.69 -2.61 -6.57
N HIS A 57 4.90 -3.05 -6.22
CA HIS A 57 6.09 -2.88 -7.05
C HIS A 57 5.92 -3.54 -8.43
N ILE A 58 5.48 -4.79 -8.46
CA ILE A 58 5.29 -5.57 -9.70
C ILE A 58 4.12 -4.99 -10.51
N GLU A 59 2.96 -4.81 -9.89
CA GLU A 59 1.71 -4.49 -10.59
C GLU A 59 1.68 -3.04 -11.09
N LEU A 60 2.27 -2.10 -10.35
CA LEU A 60 2.31 -0.70 -10.75
C LEU A 60 3.60 -0.33 -11.50
N GLY A 61 4.57 -1.25 -11.58
CA GLY A 61 5.90 -0.99 -12.14
C GLY A 61 6.66 0.15 -11.45
N LYS A 62 6.34 0.43 -10.17
CA LYS A 62 6.92 1.53 -9.39
C LYS A 62 8.09 1.04 -8.58
N SER A 63 9.10 1.86 -8.35
CA SER A 63 10.19 1.49 -7.44
C SER A 63 9.68 1.29 -6.01
N TYR A 64 10.38 0.46 -5.22
CA TYR A 64 10.01 0.22 -3.81
C TYR A 64 9.85 1.51 -3.00
N ARG A 65 10.65 2.54 -3.27
CA ARG A 65 10.54 3.85 -2.58
C ARG A 65 9.15 4.46 -2.77
N VAL A 66 8.65 4.47 -4.00
CA VAL A 66 7.31 4.98 -4.31
C VAL A 66 6.23 4.06 -3.75
N ALA A 67 6.46 2.73 -3.75
CA ALA A 67 5.50 1.77 -3.22
C ALA A 67 5.33 1.89 -1.68
N VAL A 68 6.37 2.30 -0.95
CA VAL A 68 6.33 2.50 0.52
C VAL A 68 5.48 3.70 0.93
N ASP A 69 5.43 4.74 0.12
CA ASP A 69 4.63 5.93 0.40
C ASP A 69 3.13 5.67 0.22
N LEU A 70 2.75 4.77 -0.70
CA LEU A 70 1.35 4.49 -1.04
C LEU A 70 0.50 3.98 0.14
N PRO A 71 0.94 3.01 0.97
CA PRO A 71 0.23 2.63 2.19
C PRO A 71 0.14 3.77 3.22
N SER A 72 1.16 4.63 3.31
CA SER A 72 1.23 5.73 4.27
C SER A 72 0.25 6.86 3.95
N GLU A 73 -0.12 7.00 2.67
CA GLU A 73 -1.16 7.92 2.20
C GLU A 73 -2.59 7.44 2.55
N MET A 74 -2.74 6.24 3.12
CA MET A 74 -4.05 5.66 3.46
C MET A 74 -4.37 5.79 4.95
N PRO A 75 -5.36 6.62 5.36
CA PRO A 75 -5.79 6.65 6.75
C PRO A 75 -6.51 5.34 7.12
N GLY A 76 -6.05 4.69 8.19
CA GLY A 76 -6.73 3.57 8.84
C GLY A 76 -6.43 2.17 8.27
N VAL A 77 -5.31 1.99 7.56
CA VAL A 77 -4.72 0.67 7.28
C VAL A 77 -3.80 0.22 8.41
#